data_AF-A0A0S7ENC7-F1
#
_entry.id   AF-A0A0S7ENC7-F1
#
_cell.length_a   1.000
_cell.length_b   1.000
_cell.length_c   1.000
_cell.angle_alpha   90.00
_cell.angle_beta   90.00
_cell.angle_gamma   90.00
#
_symmetry.space_group_name_H-M   'P 1'
#
loop_
_entity.id
_entity.type
_entity.pdbx_description
1 polymer ?
#
loop_
_entity_poly.entity_id
_entity_poly.type
_entity_poly.pdbx_seq_one_letter_code
_entity_poly.pdbx_strand_id
1 'polypeptide(L)'
;MSLTLLLVQGGYMAAKVTKLDEQFKLNATREKQKEGSGSSIFSGVSIYVNGYTDPSADELRRLMMLHGGQFHVYYSRSKTTHIIASNLPNCKIQELRGEKV
;
A
#
# COMPACT_ATOMS: atom_id res chain seq x y z
N MET A 1 19.76 31.43 -6.11
CA MET A 1 18.58 31.42 -5.21
C MET A 1 17.55 30.51 -5.84
N SER A 2 17.46 29.28 -5.32
CA SER A 2 16.88 28.13 -6.01
C SER A 2 15.35 28.15 -6.01
N LEU A 3 14.82 27.55 -7.06
CA LEU A 3 13.45 27.49 -7.55
C LEU A 3 12.52 26.69 -6.61
N THR A 4 12.26 27.17 -5.38
CA THR A 4 11.37 26.48 -4.43
C THR A 4 9.90 26.91 -4.54
N LEU A 5 9.57 27.89 -5.37
CA LEU A 5 8.25 28.53 -5.38
C LEU A 5 7.26 27.97 -6.41
N LEU A 6 7.13 26.64 -6.51
CA LEU A 6 6.11 25.97 -7.36
C LEU A 6 5.47 24.73 -6.70
N LEU A 7 5.31 24.69 -5.37
CA LEU A 7 4.65 23.58 -4.65
C LEU A 7 3.51 24.04 -3.73
N VAL A 8 2.53 24.78 -4.25
CA VAL A 8 1.38 25.24 -3.43
C VAL A 8 0.09 24.44 -3.70
N GLN A 9 0.11 23.38 -4.51
CA GLN A 9 -1.12 22.60 -4.81
C GLN A 9 -0.92 21.07 -4.87
N GLY A 10 -0.07 20.50 -4.00
CA GLY A 10 0.21 19.05 -3.97
C GLY A 10 0.14 18.36 -2.59
N GLY A 11 -0.01 19.12 -1.49
CA GLY A 11 0.16 18.58 -0.13
C GLY A 11 -0.99 17.70 0.39
N TYR A 12 -2.21 17.89 -0.10
CA TYR A 12 -3.39 17.17 0.41
C TYR A 12 -3.24 15.66 0.24
N MET A 13 -2.84 15.19 -0.95
CA MET A 13 -2.69 13.76 -1.21
C MET A 13 -1.56 13.15 -0.38
N ALA A 14 -0.45 13.87 -0.22
CA ALA A 14 0.64 13.42 0.65
C ALA A 14 0.17 13.28 2.11
N ALA A 15 -0.51 14.30 2.65
CA ALA A 15 -1.07 14.27 4.00
C ALA A 15 -2.12 13.16 4.18
N LYS A 16 -2.98 12.94 3.17
CA LYS A 16 -3.97 11.87 3.16
C LYS A 16 -3.32 10.49 3.18
N VAL A 17 -2.28 10.27 2.39
CA VAL A 17 -1.53 9.00 2.36
C VAL A 17 -0.84 8.76 3.70
N THR A 18 -0.19 9.77 4.28
CA THR A 18 0.42 9.67 5.62
C THR A 18 -0.62 9.28 6.67
N LYS A 19 -1.78 9.94 6.68
CA LYS A 19 -2.88 9.62 7.59
C LYS A 19 -3.37 8.17 7.43
N LEU A 20 -3.48 7.68 6.20
CA LEU A 20 -3.89 6.29 5.93
C LEU A 20 -2.86 5.27 6.42
N ASP A 21 -1.57 5.57 6.28
CA ASP A 21 -0.47 4.75 6.80
C ASP A 21 -0.47 4.70 8.33
N GLU A 22 -0.68 5.84 8.99
CA GLU A 22 -0.84 5.90 10.45
C GLU A 22 -2.04 5.09 10.93
N GLN A 23 -3.19 5.22 10.27
CA GLN A 23 -4.38 4.42 10.57
C GLN A 23 -4.14 2.92 10.39
N PHE A 24 -3.39 2.53 9.36
CA PHE A 24 -2.99 1.13 9.17
C PHE A 24 -2.14 0.62 10.33
N LYS A 25 -1.11 1.37 10.74
CA LYS A 25 -0.24 1.00 11.87
C LYS A 25 -1.01 0.87 13.18
N LEU A 26 -1.92 1.79 13.47
CA LEU A 26 -2.76 1.73 14.67
C LEU A 26 -3.67 0.50 14.67
N ASN A 27 -4.30 0.20 13.52
CA ASN A 27 -5.15 -0.98 13.38
C ASN A 27 -4.34 -2.28 13.46
N ALA A 28 -3.12 -2.32 12.91
CA ALA A 28 -2.26 -3.49 12.98
C ALA A 28 -1.90 -3.87 14.42
N THR A 29 -1.62 -2.89 15.27
CA THR A 29 -1.38 -3.13 16.71
C THR A 29 -2.60 -3.72 17.39
N ARG A 30 -3.81 -3.22 17.07
CA ARG A 30 -5.07 -3.73 17.63
C ARG A 30 -5.40 -5.15 17.16
N GLU A 31 -5.23 -5.44 15.88
CA GLU A 31 -5.47 -6.78 15.34
C GLU A 31 -4.53 -7.82 15.96
N LYS A 32 -3.24 -7.48 16.12
CA LYS A 32 -2.27 -8.34 16.81
C LYS A 32 -2.61 -8.59 18.28
N GLN A 33 -3.19 -7.62 18.97
CA GLN A 33 -3.66 -7.80 20.35
C GLN A 33 -4.88 -8.72 20.42
N LYS A 34 -5.75 -8.70 19.41
CA LYS A 34 -6.99 -9.48 19.37
C LYS A 34 -6.78 -10.95 19.01
N GLU A 35 -5.97 -11.23 17.98
CA GLU A 35 -5.76 -12.60 17.46
C GLU A 35 -4.41 -13.23 17.84
N GLY A 36 -3.54 -12.47 18.52
CA GLY A 36 -2.16 -12.85 18.76
C GLY A 36 -1.23 -12.41 17.62
N SER A 37 0.06 -12.32 17.91
CA SER A 37 1.06 -11.99 16.89
C SER A 37 1.28 -13.19 15.97
N GLY A 38 0.92 -13.04 14.69
CA GLY A 38 1.40 -13.94 13.64
C GLY A 38 2.92 -13.81 13.43
N SER A 39 3.48 -14.72 12.64
CA SER A 39 4.87 -14.61 12.18
C SER A 39 5.08 -13.36 11.33
N SER A 40 6.29 -12.79 11.32
CA SER A 40 6.63 -11.61 10.52
C SER A 40 7.03 -11.95 9.08
N ILE A 41 6.36 -12.91 8.45
CA ILE A 41 6.71 -13.44 7.11
C ILE A 41 6.62 -12.38 6.00
N PHE A 42 5.87 -11.29 6.23
CA PHE A 42 5.75 -10.17 5.29
C PHE A 42 6.59 -8.96 5.71
N SER A 43 7.60 -9.15 6.56
CA SER A 43 8.54 -8.07 6.89
C SER A 43 9.20 -7.52 5.62
N GLY A 44 9.12 -6.20 5.42
CA GLY A 44 9.62 -5.53 4.22
C GLY A 44 8.73 -5.66 2.98
N VAL A 45 7.59 -6.37 3.07
CA VAL A 45 6.62 -6.51 1.98
C VAL A 45 5.52 -5.47 2.11
N SER A 46 5.31 -4.71 1.04
CA SER A 46 4.22 -3.75 0.88
C SER A 46 3.41 -4.08 -0.38
N ILE A 47 2.10 -4.19 -0.22
CA ILE A 47 1.20 -4.57 -1.32
C ILE A 47 0.25 -3.44 -1.70
N TYR A 48 -0.12 -3.42 -2.98
CA TYR A 48 -1.27 -2.69 -3.51
C TYR A 48 -2.18 -3.70 -4.21
N VAL A 49 -3.49 -3.67 -3.91
CA VAL A 49 -4.46 -4.54 -4.56
C VAL A 49 -5.12 -3.80 -5.71
N ASN A 50 -5.12 -4.40 -6.89
CA ASN A 50 -5.74 -3.83 -8.08
C ASN A 50 -6.88 -4.73 -8.58
N GLY A 51 -8.08 -4.16 -8.59
CA GLY A 51 -9.29 -4.85 -9.03
C GLY A 51 -9.78 -5.89 -8.02
N TYR A 52 -10.51 -6.88 -8.54
CA TYR A 52 -11.06 -7.97 -7.75
C TYR A 52 -9.97 -8.99 -7.39
N THR A 53 -10.05 -9.50 -6.16
CA THR A 53 -9.23 -10.60 -5.64
C THR A 53 -10.08 -11.51 -4.76
N ASP A 54 -9.67 -12.76 -4.65
CA ASP A 54 -10.16 -13.74 -3.68
C ASP A 54 -8.94 -14.40 -3.00
N PRO A 55 -8.69 -14.15 -1.69
CA PRO A 55 -9.49 -13.38 -0.74
C PRO A 55 -9.56 -11.87 -1.06
N SER A 56 -10.50 -11.18 -0.43
CA SER A 56 -10.80 -9.76 -0.68
C SER A 56 -9.66 -8.83 -0.29
N ALA A 57 -9.64 -7.60 -0.83
CA ALA A 57 -8.62 -6.60 -0.48
C ALA A 57 -8.57 -6.29 1.03
N ASP A 58 -9.71 -6.32 1.71
CA ASP A 58 -9.79 -6.10 3.17
C ASP A 58 -9.24 -7.28 3.97
N GLU A 59 -9.45 -8.52 3.50
CA GLU A 59 -8.83 -9.70 4.10
C GLU A 59 -7.31 -9.70 3.87
N LEU A 60 -6.85 -9.35 2.68
CA LEU A 60 -5.42 -9.18 2.39
C LEU A 60 -4.82 -8.08 3.28
N ARG A 61 -5.51 -6.95 3.43
CA ARG A 61 -5.10 -5.87 4.36
C ARG A 61 -4.94 -6.41 5.78
N ARG A 62 -5.88 -7.22 6.24
CA ARG A 62 -5.85 -7.86 7.55
C ARG A 62 -4.67 -8.82 7.73
N LEU A 63 -4.42 -9.68 6.76
CA LEU A 63 -3.27 -10.58 6.78
C LEU A 63 -1.95 -9.81 6.82
N MET A 64 -1.83 -8.72 6.06
CA MET A 64 -0.65 -7.86 6.09
C MET A 64 -0.46 -7.21 7.47
N MET A 65 -1.54 -6.75 8.11
CA MET A 65 -1.48 -6.23 9.48
C MET A 65 -0.95 -7.28 10.47
N LEU A 66 -1.47 -8.51 10.42
CA LEU A 66 -1.09 -9.59 11.35
C LEU A 66 0.35 -10.06 11.16
N HIS A 67 0.81 -10.17 9.90
CA HIS A 67 2.07 -10.80 9.55
C HIS A 67 3.23 -9.83 9.24
N GLY A 68 3.09 -8.57 9.68
CA GLY A 68 4.18 -7.59 9.64
C GLY A 68 4.45 -6.95 8.27
N GLY A 69 3.46 -7.00 7.38
CA GLY A 69 3.51 -6.34 6.08
C GLY A 69 2.84 -4.96 6.08
N GLN A 70 2.88 -4.29 4.92
CA GLN A 70 2.22 -3.01 4.67
C GLN A 70 1.16 -3.13 3.58
N PHE A 71 0.09 -2.35 3.72
CA PHE A 71 -0.97 -2.26 2.70
C PHE A 71 -1.12 -0.82 2.24
N HIS A 72 -0.97 -0.58 0.94
CA HIS A 72 -1.16 0.72 0.33
C HIS A 72 -2.56 0.84 -0.28
N VAL A 73 -3.28 1.88 0.13
CA VAL A 73 -4.58 2.25 -0.49
C VAL A 73 -4.37 2.84 -1.88
N TYR A 74 -3.26 3.54 -2.09
CA TYR A 74 -2.88 4.12 -3.37
C TYR A 74 -1.55 3.54 -3.81
N TYR A 75 -1.46 3.13 -5.07
CA TYR A 75 -0.22 2.65 -5.65
C TYR A 75 0.87 3.72 -5.52
N SER A 76 2.04 3.29 -5.05
CA SER A 76 3.24 4.10 -5.00
C SER A 76 4.39 3.27 -5.53
N ARG A 77 4.95 3.65 -6.67
CA ARG A 77 6.06 2.95 -7.33
C ARG A 77 7.28 2.80 -6.42
N SER A 78 7.63 3.84 -5.66
CA SER A 78 8.82 3.83 -4.80
C SER A 78 8.64 3.06 -3.49
N LYS A 79 7.39 2.83 -3.06
CA LYS A 79 7.11 2.19 -1.78
C LYS A 79 6.51 0.79 -1.92
N THR A 80 5.74 0.53 -2.98
CA THR A 80 5.00 -0.72 -3.18
C THR A 80 5.92 -1.77 -3.77
N THR A 81 6.07 -2.89 -3.08
CA THR A 81 6.91 -3.99 -3.55
C THR A 81 6.18 -4.94 -4.50
N HIS A 82 4.87 -5.14 -4.29
CA HIS A 82 4.09 -6.10 -5.04
C HIS A 82 2.69 -5.56 -5.35
N ILE A 83 2.16 -5.92 -6.51
CA ILE A 83 0.78 -5.64 -6.90
C ILE A 83 0.03 -6.96 -6.93
N ILE A 84 -1.08 -7.05 -6.19
CA ILE A 84 -1.95 -8.22 -6.15
C ILE A 84 -3.15 -7.96 -7.04
N ALA A 85 -3.43 -8.85 -7.98
CA ALA A 85 -4.58 -8.76 -8.89
C ALA A 85 -4.95 -10.16 -9.40
N SER A 86 -6.24 -10.42 -9.62
CA SER A 86 -6.68 -11.66 -10.29
C SER A 86 -6.64 -11.57 -11.81
N ASN A 87 -6.84 -10.37 -12.36
CA ASN A 87 -6.77 -10.11 -13.80
C ASN A 87 -6.27 -8.69 -14.04
N LEU A 88 -5.35 -8.53 -14.98
CA LEU A 88 -4.87 -7.23 -15.43
C LEU A 88 -4.96 -7.16 -16.95
N PRO A 89 -5.72 -6.20 -17.52
CA PRO A 89 -5.72 -6.03 -18.96
C PRO A 89 -4.34 -5.55 -19.43
N ASN A 90 -3.99 -5.88 -20.68
CA ASN A 90 -2.68 -5.56 -21.25
C ASN A 90 -2.29 -4.07 -21.14
N CYS A 91 -3.26 -3.15 -21.26
CA CYS A 91 -3.03 -1.72 -21.07
C CYS A 91 -2.51 -1.40 -19.65
N LYS A 92 -3.10 -2.01 -18.61
CA LYS A 92 -2.70 -1.81 -17.22
C LYS A 92 -1.31 -2.40 -16.93
N ILE A 93 -0.99 -3.54 -17.56
CA ILE A 93 0.35 -4.14 -17.47
C ILE A 93 1.39 -3.19 -18.07
N GLN A 94 1.09 -2.60 -19.24
CA GLN A 94 2.01 -1.65 -19.88
C GLN A 94 2.20 -0.38 -19.04
N GLU A 95 1.14 0.17 -18.44
CA GLU A 95 1.24 1.31 -17.52
C GLU A 95 2.19 1.02 -16.34
N LEU A 96 2.01 -0.14 -15.69
CA LEU A 96 2.83 -0.55 -14.54
C LEU A 96 4.30 -0.81 -14.90
N ARG A 97 4.57 -1.29 -16.13
CA ARG A 97 5.93 -1.55 -16.62
C ARG A 97 6.62 -0.33 -17.23
N GLY A 98 5.84 0.59 -17.81
CA GLY A 98 6.31 1.69 -18.66
C GLY A 98 6.73 2.95 -17.90
N GLU A 99 6.39 3.05 -16.61
CA GLU A 99 7.02 4.03 -15.72
C GLU A 99 8.54 3.74 -15.70
N LYS A 100 9.36 4.68 -16.18
CA LYS A 100 10.83 4.54 -16.25
C LYS A 100 11.46 4.72 -14.87
N VAL A 101 12.64 4.10 -14.66
CA VAL A 101 13.50 4.29 -13.48
C VAL A 101 14.22 5.63 -13.59
#